data_AF-A0A0A8EQP7-F1
#
_entry.id   AF-A0A0A8EQP7-F1
#
_cell.length_a   1.000
_cell.length_b   1.000
_cell.length_c   1.000
_cell.angle_alpha   90.00
_cell.angle_beta   90.00
_cell.angle_gamma   90.00
#
_symmetry.space_group_name_H-M   'P 1'
#
loop_
_entity.id
_entity.type
_entity.pdbx_description
1 polymer ?
#
loop_
_entity_poly.entity_id
_entity_poly.type
_entity_poly.pdbx_seq_one_letter_code
_entity_poly.pdbx_strand_id
1 'polypeptide(L)'
;MLTLFTNRYQAFQPSQGVPVRITLGAPRFKLPYSLTHAVRELAPRRDYFSKPLAEFTAAYRADLDAFGAAWIAERLTAISKGQGDHRLVLLCFEDLSDPAQWCHRSIFAAWWKDVTGDEVRELGPRADRYEQTTLL
;
A
#
# COMPACT_ATOMS: atom_id res chain seq x y z
N MET A 1 -16.90 -0.84 8.75
CA MET A 1 -16.53 -1.21 7.36
C MET A 1 -15.11 -0.71 7.14
N LEU A 2 -14.13 -1.59 6.93
CA LEU A 2 -12.73 -1.19 6.72
C LEU A 2 -12.58 -0.63 5.30
N THR A 3 -11.92 0.53 5.16
CA THR A 3 -11.57 1.11 3.85
C THR A 3 -10.07 1.28 3.78
N LEU A 4 -9.47 0.74 2.72
CA LEU A 4 -8.02 0.77 2.52
C LEU A 4 -7.65 1.77 1.42
N PHE A 5 -6.58 2.50 1.68
CA PHE A 5 -5.94 3.40 0.74
C PHE A 5 -4.43 3.16 0.74
N THR A 6 -3.76 3.65 -0.30
CA THR A 6 -2.29 3.71 -0.35
C THR A 6 -1.81 5.14 -0.54
N ASN A 7 -0.62 5.46 -0.03
CA ASN A 7 0.04 6.74 -0.29
C ASN A 7 1.56 6.59 -0.07
N ARG A 8 2.34 7.58 -0.50
CA ARG A 8 3.73 7.73 -0.05
C ARG A 8 3.79 8.48 1.29
N TYR A 9 4.83 8.22 2.08
CA TYR A 9 5.03 8.88 3.38
C TYR A 9 4.94 10.41 3.32
N GLN A 10 5.56 11.02 2.30
CA GLN A 10 5.67 12.48 2.20
C GLN A 10 4.35 13.17 1.84
N ALA A 11 3.42 12.45 1.19
CA ALA A 11 2.16 13.02 0.71
C ALA A 11 0.95 12.66 1.59
N PHE A 12 1.14 11.80 2.60
CA PHE A 12 0.09 11.49 3.55
C PHE A 12 -0.29 12.72 4.39
N GLN A 13 -1.61 12.90 4.58
CA GLN A 13 -2.17 13.92 5.47
C GLN A 13 -3.04 13.23 6.53
N PRO A 14 -2.97 13.63 7.82
CA PRO A 14 -3.75 13.02 8.90
C PRO A 14 -5.27 12.93 8.64
N SER A 15 -5.83 13.87 7.87
CA SER A 15 -7.26 13.86 7.51
C SER A 15 -7.67 12.69 6.60
N GLN A 16 -6.71 12.01 5.95
CA GLN A 16 -6.93 10.88 5.05
C GLN A 16 -7.27 9.58 5.78
N GLY A 17 -6.91 9.46 7.06
CA GLY A 17 -7.15 8.26 7.88
C GLY A 17 -5.95 7.93 8.76
N VAL A 18 -5.84 6.67 9.19
CA VAL A 18 -4.72 6.20 10.02
C VAL A 18 -3.54 5.81 9.13
N PRO A 19 -2.33 6.38 9.35
CA PRO A 19 -1.15 5.97 8.61
C PRO A 19 -0.63 4.62 9.11
N VAL A 20 -0.43 3.67 8.20
CA VAL A 20 0.09 2.34 8.50
C VAL A 20 1.33 2.08 7.67
N ARG A 21 2.46 1.82 8.32
CA ARG A 21 3.69 1.41 7.64
C ARG A 21 3.58 -0.03 7.14
N ILE A 22 3.90 -0.23 5.87
CA ILE A 22 4.07 -1.56 5.25
C ILE A 22 5.48 -1.77 4.68
N THR A 23 6.47 -1.02 5.14
CA THR A 23 7.88 -1.15 4.72
C THR A 23 8.74 -1.90 5.75
N LEU A 24 9.84 -2.50 5.28
CA LEU A 24 10.82 -3.20 6.13
C LEU A 24 11.43 -2.27 7.20
N GLY A 25 11.79 -1.05 6.79
CA GLY A 25 12.35 -0.01 7.66
C GLY A 25 11.42 1.19 7.78
N ALA A 26 11.55 1.93 8.88
CA ALA A 26 10.88 3.21 9.07
C ALA A 26 11.54 4.33 8.23
N PRO A 27 10.82 5.38 7.83
CA PRO A 27 11.43 6.58 7.27
C PRO A 27 12.42 7.20 8.25
N ARG A 28 13.58 7.63 7.74
CA ARG A 28 14.64 8.28 8.53
C ARG A 28 14.51 9.81 8.55
N PHE A 29 13.65 10.37 7.70
CA PHE A 29 13.31 11.79 7.70
C PHE A 29 12.18 12.08 8.67
N LYS A 30 12.09 13.32 9.16
CA LYS A 30 11.03 13.76 10.06
C LYS A 30 9.69 13.77 9.34
N LEU A 31 8.69 13.11 9.91
CA LEU A 31 7.31 13.17 9.46
C LEU A 31 6.55 14.27 10.23
N PRO A 32 5.65 15.02 9.57
CA PRO A 32 4.79 16.00 10.26
C PRO A 32 3.60 15.36 10.98
N TYR A 33 3.55 14.02 11.04
CA TYR A 33 2.49 13.23 11.66
C TYR A 33 3.06 12.03 12.42
N SER A 34 2.25 11.47 13.32
CA SER A 34 2.60 10.27 14.09
C SER A 34 2.40 9.00 13.27
N LEU A 35 3.45 8.19 13.14
CA LEU A 35 3.42 6.89 12.48
C LEU A 35 3.59 5.79 13.54
N THR A 36 2.50 5.42 14.20
CA THR A 36 2.49 4.48 15.33
C THR A 36 2.19 3.04 14.92
N HIS A 37 1.62 2.82 13.74
CA HIS A 37 1.20 1.50 13.27
C HIS A 37 2.12 0.97 12.17
N ALA A 38 2.44 -0.32 12.27
CA ALA A 38 3.15 -1.06 11.23
C ALA A 38 2.58 -2.47 11.11
N VAL A 39 2.46 -2.94 9.87
CA VAL A 39 2.11 -4.34 9.54
C VAL A 39 3.27 -4.88 8.72
N ARG A 40 4.18 -5.62 9.38
CA ARG A 40 5.44 -6.07 8.78
C ARG A 40 5.24 -7.22 7.81
N GLU A 41 4.14 -7.95 7.97
CA GLU A 41 3.70 -9.04 7.11
C GLU A 41 3.35 -8.55 5.70
N LEU A 42 2.99 -7.26 5.57
CA LEU A 42 2.79 -6.63 4.27
C LEU A 42 4.08 -6.04 3.68
N ALA A 43 5.20 -6.10 4.39
CA ALA A 43 6.48 -5.64 3.86
C ALA A 43 7.11 -6.71 2.97
N PRO A 44 7.54 -6.36 1.73
CA PRO A 44 8.28 -7.29 0.89
C PRO A 44 9.57 -7.74 1.58
N ARG A 45 9.94 -9.00 1.39
CA ARG A 45 11.19 -9.53 1.91
C ARG A 45 12.40 -8.88 1.22
N ARG A 46 13.53 -8.84 1.93
CA ARG A 46 14.72 -8.08 1.50
C ARG A 46 15.37 -8.64 0.23
N ASP A 47 15.25 -9.94 0.02
CA ASP A 47 15.73 -10.69 -1.14
C ASP A 47 14.96 -10.39 -2.43
N TYR A 48 13.77 -9.80 -2.34
CA TYR A 48 12.99 -9.45 -3.54
C TYR A 48 13.53 -8.20 -4.24
N PHE A 49 14.16 -7.29 -3.51
CA PHE A 49 14.54 -5.96 -4.03
C PHE A 49 15.61 -5.99 -5.13
N SER A 50 16.33 -7.10 -5.30
CA SER A 50 17.26 -7.29 -6.41
C SER A 50 16.61 -7.93 -7.64
N LYS A 51 15.34 -8.30 -7.57
CA LYS A 51 14.63 -9.01 -8.63
C LYS A 51 13.94 -8.03 -9.60
N PRO A 52 13.79 -8.42 -10.88
CA PRO A 52 12.91 -7.70 -11.80
C PRO A 52 11.47 -7.63 -11.28
N LEU A 53 10.71 -6.63 -11.74
CA LEU A 53 9.33 -6.38 -11.30
C LEU A 53 8.43 -7.62 -11.37
N ALA A 54 8.52 -8.40 -12.45
CA ALA A 54 7.68 -9.59 -12.61
C ALA A 54 7.95 -10.66 -11.53
N GLU A 55 9.23 -10.95 -11.27
CA GLU A 55 9.64 -11.88 -10.22
C GLU A 55 9.33 -11.35 -8.82
N PHE A 56 9.55 -10.05 -8.58
CA PHE A 56 9.16 -9.39 -7.34
C PHE A 56 7.66 -9.56 -7.09
N THR A 57 6.85 -9.28 -8.12
CA THR A 57 5.39 -9.33 -8.04
C THR A 57 4.92 -10.73 -7.72
N ALA A 58 5.45 -11.75 -8.40
CA ALA A 58 5.11 -13.14 -8.16
C ALA A 58 5.46 -13.57 -6.72
N ALA A 59 6.68 -13.27 -6.26
CA ALA A 59 7.14 -13.61 -4.92
C ALA A 59 6.35 -12.89 -3.82
N TYR A 60 6.10 -11.59 -3.98
CA TYR A 60 5.35 -10.80 -3.02
C TYR A 60 3.88 -11.23 -2.95
N ARG A 61 3.23 -11.51 -4.09
CA ARG A 61 1.86 -12.04 -4.08
C ARG A 61 1.78 -13.42 -3.43
N ALA A 62 2.76 -14.30 -3.66
CA ALA A 62 2.81 -15.60 -2.99
C ALA A 62 2.91 -15.47 -1.46
N ASP A 63 3.65 -14.49 -0.94
CA ASP A 63 3.65 -14.19 0.50
C ASP A 63 2.27 -13.73 0.98
N LEU A 64 1.60 -12.83 0.24
CA LEU A 64 0.25 -12.36 0.58
C LEU A 64 -0.77 -13.50 0.56
N ASP A 65 -0.69 -14.39 -0.43
CA ASP A 65 -1.54 -15.59 -0.52
C ASP A 65 -1.30 -16.55 0.65
N ALA A 66 -0.05 -16.70 1.09
CA ALA A 66 0.29 -17.54 2.24
C ALA A 66 -0.29 -17.01 3.57
N PHE A 67 -0.40 -15.69 3.75
CA PHE A 67 -1.13 -15.10 4.87
C PHE A 67 -2.64 -15.20 4.69
N GLY A 68 -3.12 -14.97 3.47
CA GLY A 68 -4.54 -14.96 3.12
C GLY A 68 -5.23 -13.63 3.45
N ALA A 69 -6.19 -13.26 2.60
CA ALA A 69 -6.91 -12.00 2.70
C ALA A 69 -7.69 -11.85 4.01
N ALA A 70 -8.30 -12.93 4.52
CA ALA A 70 -9.06 -12.90 5.77
C ALA A 70 -8.17 -12.52 6.98
N TRP A 71 -7.00 -13.15 7.09
CA TRP A 71 -6.06 -12.85 8.17
C TRP A 71 -5.53 -11.42 8.09
N ILE A 72 -5.19 -10.96 6.88
CA ILE A 72 -4.77 -9.57 6.64
C ILE A 72 -5.91 -8.59 6.99
N ALA A 73 -7.15 -8.90 6.61
CA ALA A 73 -8.33 -8.10 6.93
C ALA A 73 -8.53 -7.96 8.43
N GLU A 74 -8.42 -9.05 9.19
CA GLU A 74 -8.52 -9.05 10.65
C GLU A 74 -7.43 -8.19 11.29
N ARG A 75 -6.19 -8.35 10.83
CA ARG A 75 -5.03 -7.59 11.32
C ARG A 75 -5.21 -6.08 11.12
N LEU A 76 -5.69 -5.67 9.96
CA LEU A 76 -5.97 -4.27 9.62
C LEU A 76 -7.21 -3.75 10.36
N THR A 77 -8.27 -4.56 10.45
CA THR A 77 -9.50 -4.22 11.19
C THR A 77 -9.21 -3.96 12.67
N ALA A 78 -8.28 -4.70 13.28
CA ALA A 78 -7.85 -4.46 14.65
C ALA A 78 -7.23 -3.06 14.84
N ILE A 79 -6.37 -2.61 13.91
CA ILE A 79 -5.80 -1.26 13.93
C ILE A 79 -6.91 -0.22 13.79
N SER A 80 -7.78 -0.40 12.80
CA SER A 80 -8.89 0.50 12.54
C SER A 80 -9.79 0.68 13.77
N LYS A 81 -10.23 -0.42 14.39
CA LYS A 81 -11.04 -0.40 15.61
C LYS A 81 -10.32 0.28 16.77
N GLY A 82 -9.03 -0.02 16.97
CA GLY A 82 -8.23 0.59 18.02
C GLY A 82 -7.96 2.09 17.83
N GLN A 83 -8.14 2.62 16.62
CA GLN A 83 -8.03 4.07 16.34
C GLN A 83 -9.39 4.77 16.22
N GLY A 84 -10.49 4.02 16.16
CA GLY A 84 -11.81 4.59 15.92
C GLY A 84 -11.99 5.19 14.52
N ASP A 85 -11.08 4.92 13.58
CA ASP A 85 -11.19 5.35 12.18
C ASP A 85 -11.16 4.12 11.28
N HIS A 86 -12.15 4.05 10.41
CA HIS A 86 -12.35 2.95 9.49
C HIS A 86 -11.44 3.01 8.25
N ARG A 87 -10.75 4.13 8.05
CA ARG A 87 -9.86 4.39 6.92
C ARG A 87 -8.41 4.16 7.35
N LEU A 88 -7.74 3.20 6.69
CA LEU A 88 -6.30 3.00 6.84
C LEU A 88 -5.60 3.39 5.55
N VAL A 89 -4.46 4.07 5.68
CA VAL A 89 -3.61 4.45 4.55
C VAL A 89 -2.29 3.72 4.67
N LEU A 90 -2.06 2.77 3.76
CA LEU A 90 -0.84 1.96 3.71
C LEU A 90 0.28 2.76 3.04
N LEU A 91 1.37 2.97 3.77
CA LEU A 91 2.42 3.92 3.39
C LEU A 91 3.71 3.23 2.93
N CYS A 92 4.29 3.81 1.89
CA CYS A 92 5.61 3.44 1.37
C CYS A 92 6.42 4.68 0.91
N PHE A 93 7.59 4.48 0.31
CA PHE A 93 8.52 5.56 -0.02
C PHE A 93 8.36 6.10 -1.44
N GLU A 94 8.14 5.20 -2.40
CA GLU A 94 8.24 5.47 -3.83
C GLU A 94 7.17 6.45 -4.30
N ASP A 95 7.52 7.25 -5.30
CA ASP A 95 6.62 8.21 -5.91
C ASP A 95 5.95 7.59 -7.15
N LEU A 96 4.66 7.29 -7.07
CA LEU A 96 3.92 6.70 -8.19
C LEU A 96 3.44 7.75 -9.21
N SER A 97 3.80 9.03 -9.03
CA SER A 97 3.69 10.04 -10.08
C SER A 97 4.84 9.97 -11.09
N ASP A 98 5.95 9.32 -10.72
CA ASP A 98 7.04 9.01 -11.64
C ASP A 98 6.75 7.67 -12.35
N PRO A 99 6.51 7.64 -13.67
CA PRO A 99 6.21 6.42 -14.40
C PRO A 99 7.38 5.43 -14.45
N ALA A 100 8.61 5.86 -14.12
CA ALA A 100 9.76 4.97 -13.99
C ALA A 100 9.76 4.21 -12.66
N GLN A 101 8.98 4.64 -11.68
CA GLN A 101 8.87 3.99 -10.37
C GLN A 101 7.65 3.08 -10.28
N TRP A 102 7.83 2.01 -9.53
CA TRP A 102 6.78 1.11 -9.09
C TRP A 102 6.98 0.82 -7.61
N CYS A 103 5.94 0.32 -6.93
CA CYS A 103 5.99 0.09 -5.50
C CYS A 103 5.17 -1.15 -5.13
N HIS A 104 5.59 -1.87 -4.10
CA HIS A 104 4.80 -3.00 -3.60
C HIS A 104 3.40 -2.63 -3.13
N ARG A 105 3.15 -1.38 -2.73
CA ARG A 105 1.81 -0.94 -2.32
C ARG A 105 0.79 -1.00 -3.45
N SER A 106 1.19 -0.76 -4.70
CA SER A 106 0.29 -0.91 -5.85
C SER A 106 0.08 -2.38 -6.21
N ILE A 107 1.08 -3.23 -5.98
CA ILE A 107 0.95 -4.69 -6.11
C ILE A 107 -0.02 -5.24 -5.06
N PHE A 108 0.10 -4.80 -3.80
CA PHE A 108 -0.84 -5.13 -2.73
C PHE A 108 -2.25 -4.69 -3.11
N ALA A 109 -2.43 -3.46 -3.60
CA ALA A 109 -3.73 -2.95 -4.03
C ALA A 109 -4.38 -3.80 -5.13
N ALA A 110 -3.60 -4.20 -6.13
CA ALA A 110 -4.07 -5.09 -7.20
C ALA A 110 -4.43 -6.48 -6.65
N TRP A 111 -3.55 -7.08 -5.85
CA TRP A 111 -3.82 -8.37 -5.20
C TRP A 111 -5.07 -8.33 -4.33
N TRP A 112 -5.24 -7.29 -3.51
CA TRP A 112 -6.40 -7.13 -2.63
C TRP A 112 -7.71 -7.09 -3.42
N LYS A 113 -7.73 -6.32 -4.52
CA LYS A 113 -8.88 -6.28 -5.44
C LYS A 113 -9.15 -7.65 -6.06
N ASP A 114 -8.11 -8.35 -6.51
CA ASP A 114 -8.26 -9.66 -7.15
C ASP A 114 -8.89 -10.70 -6.20
N VAL A 115 -8.54 -10.66 -4.90
CA VAL A 115 -8.97 -11.69 -3.93
C VAL A 115 -10.19 -11.30 -3.10
N THR A 116 -10.49 -10.00 -2.96
CA THR A 116 -11.63 -9.52 -2.15
C THR A 116 -12.71 -8.81 -2.97
N GLY A 117 -12.37 -8.30 -4.15
CA GLY A 117 -13.21 -7.39 -4.94
C GLY A 117 -13.14 -5.92 -4.49
N ASP A 118 -12.57 -5.63 -3.32
CA ASP A 118 -12.50 -4.27 -2.79
C ASP A 118 -11.35 -3.48 -3.42
N GLU A 119 -11.61 -2.22 -3.79
CA GLU A 119 -10.58 -1.35 -4.34
C GLU A 119 -9.74 -0.68 -3.26
N VAL A 120 -8.42 -0.68 -3.47
CA VAL A 120 -7.47 0.10 -2.66
C VAL A 120 -6.94 1.25 -3.50
N ARG A 121 -7.47 2.45 -3.28
CA ARG A 121 -7.12 3.63 -4.08
C ARG A 121 -5.86 4.30 -3.55
N GLU A 122 -4.95 4.66 -4.46
CA GLU A 122 -3.83 5.57 -4.15
C GLU A 122 -4.36 7.00 -3.97
N LEU A 123 -4.04 7.63 -2.84
CA LEU A 123 -4.47 9.00 -2.52
C LEU A 123 -3.43 10.07 -2.91
N GLY A 124 -2.18 9.67 -3.12
CA GLY A 124 -1.12 10.53 -3.63
C GLY A 124 -1.24 10.72 -5.16
N PRO A 125 -0.47 11.64 -5.74
CA PRO A 125 -0.46 11.82 -7.19
C PRO A 125 -0.05 10.50 -7.87
N ARG A 126 -0.82 10.07 -8.86
CA ARG A 126 -0.42 9.01 -9.79
C ARG A 126 -0.02 9.68 -11.10
N ALA A 127 0.89 9.04 -11.83
CA ALA A 127 1.08 9.38 -13.23
C ALA A 127 -0.23 9.04 -13.93
N ASP A 128 -1.01 10.06 -14.29
CA ASP A 128 -2.16 9.85 -15.15
C ASP A 128 -1.63 9.30 -16.47
N ARG A 129 -1.90 8.02 -16.76
CA ARG A 129 -1.87 7.56 -18.15
C ARG A 129 -3.08 8.19 -18.82
N TYR A 130 -2.91 9.41 -19.34
CA TYR A 130 -3.75 9.91 -20.41
C TYR A 130 -3.46 9.04 -21.65
N GLU A 131 -4.01 7.84 -21.72
CA GLU A 131 -4.41 7.31 -23.02
C GLU A 131 -5.67 8.08 -23.39
N GLN A 132 -5.47 9.20 -24.08
CA GLN A 132 -6.51 9.74 -24.94
C GLN A 132 -6.85 8.63 -25.94
N THR A 133 -7.87 7.83 -25.61
CA THR A 133 -8.63 7.14 -26.65
C THR A 133 -9.25 8.25 -27.47
N THR A 134 -8.59 8.60 -28.57
CA THR A 134 -9.20 9.34 -29.65
C THR A 134 -10.41 8.53 -30.09
N LEU A 135 -11.59 8.91 -29.60
CA LEU A 135 -12.84 8.62 -30.28
C LEU A 135 -12.79 9.40 -31.60
N LEU A 136 -12.43 8.69 -32.66
CA LEU A 136 -12.85 8.98 -34.03
C LEU A 136 -14.09 8.14 -34.31
#